data_AF-A0A5E4M6V3-F1
#
_entry.id   AF-A0A5E4M6V3-F1
#
_cell.length_a   1.000
_cell.length_b   1.000
_cell.length_c   1.000
_cell.angle_alpha   90.00
_cell.angle_beta   90.00
_cell.angle_gamma   90.00
#
_symmetry.space_group_name_H-M   'P 1'
#
loop_
_entity.id
_entity.type
_entity.pdbx_description
1 polymer ?
#
loop_
_entity_poly.entity_id
_entity_poly.type
_entity_poly.pdbx_seq_one_letter_code
_entity_poly.pdbx_strand_id
1 'polypeptide(L)'
;MPALCTRFLLSLINQCKLRFYVYVPCFAVGLGIALIYYKIRKNSTDNNSSQPPNELNEAQIQDELNEARLQDELNEPQLQDELNEPQLQDELNEARLQDELREEAAKENILMLHYINLGNSSLEMKAYEDAVGYYTKYLLLCPQSDRLLKAHVYHNRATAYYNMELLNECLADCDEILEYLPTNKDTLFLRARVLIGMKNLELAAEDATIFLLTKDNELHTDEDVTYAFFVISAFGKMFQYHSMKH
;
A
#
# COMPACT_ATOMS: atom_id res chain seq x y z
N MET A 1 3.18 2.15 -46.19
CA MET A 1 2.85 2.93 -44.97
C MET A 1 1.35 3.25 -44.88
N PRO A 2 0.48 2.31 -44.44
CA PRO A 2 -0.85 2.72 -43.92
C PRO A 2 -1.22 2.08 -42.56
N ALA A 3 -0.43 1.16 -42.01
CA ALA A 3 -0.79 0.38 -40.82
C ALA A 3 -0.56 1.08 -39.46
N LEU A 4 0.14 2.22 -39.43
CA LEU A 4 0.43 2.95 -38.19
C LEU A 4 -0.70 3.92 -37.78
N CYS A 5 -1.50 4.40 -38.74
CA CYS A 5 -2.53 5.43 -38.48
C CYS A 5 -3.80 4.86 -37.84
N THR A 6 -4.14 3.60 -38.13
CA THR A 6 -5.36 2.95 -37.61
C THR A 6 -5.24 2.57 -36.14
N ARG A 7 -4.03 2.21 -35.66
CA ARG A 7 -3.80 1.85 -34.25
C ARG A 7 -3.87 3.06 -33.29
N PHE A 8 -3.50 4.25 -33.76
CA PHE A 8 -3.61 5.48 -32.97
C PHE A 8 -5.07 5.95 -32.82
N LEU A 9 -5.87 5.83 -33.89
CA LEU A 9 -7.29 6.19 -33.87
C LEU A 9 -8.13 5.23 -33.00
N LEU A 10 -7.83 3.93 -33.00
CA LEU A 10 -8.50 2.95 -32.14
C LEU A 10 -8.20 3.15 -30.64
N SER A 11 -6.98 3.58 -30.31
CA SER A 11 -6.59 3.93 -28.93
C SER A 11 -7.34 5.15 -28.40
N LEU A 12 -7.45 6.20 -29.23
CA LEU A 12 -8.17 7.43 -28.86
C LEU A 12 -9.68 7.20 -28.69
N ILE A 13 -10.29 6.36 -29.54
CA ILE A 13 -11.71 5.99 -29.44
C ILE A 13 -12.00 5.17 -28.17
N ASN A 14 -11.08 4.30 -27.75
CA ASN A 14 -11.24 3.53 -26.52
C ASN A 14 -11.04 4.39 -25.25
N GLN A 15 -10.13 5.35 -25.25
CA GLN A 15 -9.97 6.26 -24.11
C GLN A 15 -11.16 7.23 -23.95
N CYS A 16 -11.79 7.65 -25.05
CA CYS A 16 -13.02 8.46 -24.98
C CYS A 16 -14.25 7.67 -24.50
N LYS A 17 -14.40 6.39 -24.89
CA LYS A 17 -15.51 5.54 -24.42
C LYS A 17 -15.43 5.19 -22.94
N LEU A 18 -14.22 4.98 -22.41
CA LEU A 18 -14.02 4.64 -21.00
C LEU A 18 -14.35 5.81 -20.05
N ARG A 19 -14.13 7.06 -20.48
CA ARG A 19 -14.44 8.26 -19.68
C ARG A 19 -15.94 8.59 -19.62
N PHE A 20 -16.72 8.22 -20.64
CA PHE A 20 -18.18 8.39 -20.61
C PHE A 20 -18.88 7.36 -19.72
N TYR A 21 -18.35 6.13 -19.62
CA TYR A 21 -18.99 5.06 -18.84
C TYR A 21 -18.88 5.28 -17.32
N VAL A 22 -17.84 5.99 -16.85
CA VAL A 22 -17.60 6.26 -15.42
C VAL A 22 -18.41 7.46 -14.90
N TYR A 23 -18.86 8.38 -15.79
CA TYR A 23 -19.60 9.58 -15.36
C TYR A 23 -21.14 9.46 -15.48
N VAL A 24 -21.62 8.47 -16.21
CA VAL A 24 -23.07 8.24 -16.44
C VAL A 24 -23.83 7.52 -15.31
N PRO A 25 -23.23 6.81 -14.32
CA PRO A 25 -24.05 6.19 -13.27
C PRO A 25 -24.55 7.20 -12.21
N CYS A 26 -23.85 8.31 -11.99
CA CYS A 26 -24.18 9.21 -10.88
C CYS A 26 -25.37 10.15 -11.18
N PHE A 27 -25.61 10.50 -12.44
CA PHE A 27 -26.75 11.36 -12.82
C PHE A 27 -28.08 10.59 -12.90
N ALA A 28 -28.04 9.30 -13.26
CA ALA A 28 -29.25 8.47 -13.36
C ALA A 28 -29.87 8.17 -11.98
N VAL A 29 -29.03 7.96 -10.95
CA VAL A 29 -29.50 7.72 -9.58
C VAL A 29 -30.08 9.00 -8.95
N GLY A 30 -29.50 10.17 -9.24
CA GLY A 30 -29.99 11.47 -8.73
C GLY A 30 -31.36 11.89 -9.30
N LEU A 31 -31.60 11.67 -10.60
CA LEU A 31 -32.90 11.95 -11.22
C LEU A 31 -34.00 11.01 -10.75
N GLY A 32 -33.68 9.73 -10.50
CA GLY A 32 -34.62 8.75 -9.96
C GLY A 32 -35.13 9.15 -8.58
N ILE A 33 -34.24 9.55 -7.67
CA ILE A 33 -34.60 9.96 -6.30
C ILE A 33 -35.40 11.28 -6.32
N ALA A 34 -35.06 12.23 -7.20
CA ALA A 34 -35.78 13.50 -7.33
C ALA A 34 -37.21 13.33 -7.87
N LEU A 35 -37.43 12.41 -8.82
CA LEU A 35 -38.77 12.10 -9.35
C LEU A 35 -39.64 11.38 -8.31
N ILE A 36 -39.06 10.50 -7.50
CA ILE A 36 -39.75 9.84 -6.39
C ILE A 36 -40.17 10.90 -5.34
N TYR A 37 -39.27 11.81 -4.97
CA TYR A 37 -39.57 12.89 -4.01
C TYR A 37 -40.64 13.86 -4.53
N TYR A 38 -40.61 14.21 -5.83
CA TYR A 38 -41.61 15.09 -6.45
C TYR A 38 -43.00 14.42 -6.55
N LYS A 39 -43.05 13.11 -6.82
CA LYS A 39 -44.30 12.34 -6.90
C LYS A 39 -44.98 12.19 -5.53
N ILE A 40 -44.20 11.99 -4.47
CA ILE A 40 -44.71 11.94 -3.08
C ILE A 40 -45.25 13.31 -2.65
N ARG A 41 -44.60 14.42 -3.05
CA ARG A 41 -45.03 15.77 -2.71
C ARG A 41 -46.32 16.20 -3.44
N LYS A 42 -46.50 15.82 -4.71
CA LYS A 42 -47.72 16.12 -5.48
C LYS A 42 -48.96 15.38 -4.93
N ASN A 43 -48.79 14.14 -4.46
CA ASN A 43 -49.86 13.39 -3.81
C ASN A 43 -50.34 14.01 -2.48
N SER A 44 -49.55 14.86 -1.81
CA SER A 44 -49.99 15.56 -0.60
C SER A 44 -50.80 16.84 -0.87
N THR A 45 -50.68 17.44 -2.06
CA THR A 45 -51.41 18.68 -2.40
C THR A 45 -52.77 18.46 -3.06
N ASP A 46 -53.03 17.27 -3.60
CA ASP A 46 -54.28 17.00 -4.34
C ASP A 46 -55.41 16.45 -3.43
N ASN A 47 -55.13 16.20 -2.13
CA ASN A 47 -56.08 15.59 -1.18
C ASN A 47 -56.96 16.56 -0.37
N ASN A 48 -57.07 17.84 -0.75
CA ASN A 48 -58.03 18.76 -0.13
C ASN A 48 -58.81 19.56 -1.20
N SER A 49 -59.86 18.98 -1.76
CA SER A 49 -61.24 19.54 -1.76
C SER A 49 -62.20 18.83 -2.74
N SER A 50 -63.34 18.38 -2.18
CA SER A 50 -64.68 18.23 -2.80
C SER A 50 -65.05 16.95 -3.61
N GLN A 51 -65.92 16.10 -3.04
CA GLN A 51 -66.70 14.98 -3.63
C GLN A 51 -67.87 15.43 -4.57
N PRO A 52 -68.66 14.53 -5.23
CA PRO A 52 -68.39 13.29 -6.00
C PRO A 52 -69.17 13.30 -7.38
N PRO A 53 -69.05 12.29 -8.28
CA PRO A 53 -70.06 11.21 -8.27
C PRO A 53 -69.58 9.81 -8.76
N ASN A 54 -70.25 8.80 -8.18
CA ASN A 54 -70.66 7.50 -8.74
C ASN A 54 -69.62 6.45 -9.19
N GLU A 55 -69.49 5.45 -8.31
CA GLU A 55 -69.58 4.00 -8.59
C GLU A 55 -68.80 3.47 -9.81
N LEU A 56 -67.50 3.30 -9.63
CA LEU A 56 -66.78 2.14 -10.17
C LEU A 56 -66.15 1.42 -8.97
N ASN A 57 -66.52 0.17 -8.79
CA ASN A 57 -66.37 -0.60 -7.55
C ASN A 57 -64.93 -0.60 -6.99
N GLU A 58 -64.78 -0.11 -5.76
CA GLU A 58 -63.57 -0.22 -4.92
C GLU A 58 -63.07 -1.67 -4.79
N ALA A 59 -63.94 -2.66 -4.96
CA ALA A 59 -63.58 -4.08 -4.95
C ALA A 59 -62.63 -4.49 -6.09
N GLN A 60 -62.68 -3.85 -7.27
CA GLN A 60 -61.79 -4.21 -8.38
C GLN A 60 -60.38 -3.64 -8.24
N ILE A 61 -60.23 -2.54 -7.48
CA ILE A 61 -58.92 -1.91 -7.23
C ILE A 61 -58.20 -2.64 -6.09
N GLN A 62 -58.94 -3.17 -5.11
CA GLN A 62 -58.37 -3.96 -4.03
C GLN A 62 -57.79 -5.31 -4.50
N ASP A 63 -58.37 -5.94 -5.53
CA ASP A 63 -57.88 -7.23 -6.05
C ASP A 63 -56.55 -7.15 -6.83
N GLU A 64 -56.24 -5.98 -7.43
CA GLU A 64 -54.96 -5.72 -8.08
C GLU A 64 -53.90 -5.14 -7.12
N LEU A 65 -54.33 -4.53 -6.02
CA LEU A 65 -53.46 -3.92 -5.01
C LEU A 65 -53.41 -4.74 -3.71
N ASN A 66 -53.59 -6.06 -3.80
CA ASN A 66 -53.36 -6.95 -2.68
C ASN A 66 -51.86 -7.19 -2.53
N GLU A 67 -51.27 -6.71 -1.44
CA GLU A 67 -49.89 -7.00 -0.99
C GLU A 67 -49.57 -8.52 -1.04
N ALA A 68 -50.59 -9.37 -0.94
CA ALA A 68 -50.48 -10.83 -1.08
C ALA A 68 -50.05 -11.29 -2.49
N ARG A 69 -50.47 -10.64 -3.59
CA ARG A 69 -50.05 -11.05 -4.96
C ARG A 69 -48.60 -10.68 -5.24
N LEU A 70 -48.15 -9.54 -4.71
CA LEU A 70 -46.73 -9.15 -4.72
C LEU A 70 -45.89 -10.06 -3.82
N GLN A 71 -46.43 -10.51 -2.69
CA GLN A 71 -45.78 -11.51 -1.84
C GLN A 71 -45.74 -12.90 -2.48
N ASP A 72 -46.74 -13.29 -3.27
CA ASP A 72 -46.75 -14.55 -4.02
C ASP A 72 -45.75 -14.53 -5.19
N GLU A 73 -45.57 -13.39 -5.87
CA GLU A 73 -44.51 -13.19 -6.89
C GLU A 73 -43.10 -13.12 -6.27
N LEU A 74 -42.98 -12.67 -5.00
CA LEU A 74 -41.74 -12.72 -4.20
C LEU A 74 -41.52 -14.08 -3.49
N ASN A 75 -42.55 -14.93 -3.44
CA ASN A 75 -42.54 -16.27 -2.87
C ASN A 75 -42.64 -17.34 -3.97
N GLU A 76 -42.06 -17.10 -5.15
CA GLU A 76 -41.74 -18.23 -6.01
C GLU A 76 -40.71 -19.11 -5.28
N PRO A 77 -41.03 -20.38 -4.97
CA PRO A 77 -40.09 -21.30 -4.30
C PRO A 77 -38.78 -21.45 -5.10
N GLN A 78 -38.82 -21.20 -6.42
CA GLN A 78 -37.65 -21.23 -7.30
C GLN A 78 -36.60 -20.17 -6.95
N LEU A 79 -36.99 -18.97 -6.50
CA LEU A 79 -36.05 -17.91 -6.14
C LEU A 79 -35.43 -18.11 -4.75
N GLN A 80 -36.20 -18.70 -3.82
CA GLN A 80 -35.73 -19.04 -2.48
C GLN A 80 -34.86 -20.30 -2.48
N ASP A 81 -35.12 -21.25 -3.38
CA ASP A 81 -34.27 -22.41 -3.59
C ASP A 81 -32.93 -22.04 -4.24
N GLU A 82 -32.91 -21.05 -5.17
CA GLU A 82 -31.68 -20.53 -5.80
C GLU A 82 -30.79 -19.74 -4.82
N LEU A 83 -31.38 -19.02 -3.85
CA LEU A 83 -30.68 -18.38 -2.72
C LEU A 83 -30.22 -19.37 -1.64
N ASN A 84 -30.85 -20.54 -1.53
CA ASN A 84 -30.49 -21.61 -0.59
C ASN A 84 -29.65 -22.71 -1.25
N GLU A 85 -29.23 -22.55 -2.50
CA GLU A 85 -28.27 -23.46 -3.09
C GLU A 85 -26.95 -23.35 -2.29
N PRO A 86 -26.45 -24.46 -1.71
CA PRO A 86 -25.30 -24.41 -0.81
C PRO A 86 -24.07 -23.79 -1.48
N GLN A 87 -23.94 -23.92 -2.80
CA GLN A 87 -22.84 -23.33 -3.58
C GLN A 87 -22.86 -21.80 -3.59
N LEU A 88 -24.02 -21.16 -3.73
CA LEU A 88 -24.13 -19.69 -3.76
C LEU A 88 -23.92 -19.08 -2.37
N GLN A 89 -24.40 -19.77 -1.33
CA GLN A 89 -24.19 -19.36 0.06
C GLN A 89 -22.72 -19.51 0.47
N ASP A 90 -22.06 -20.56 0.02
CA ASP A 90 -20.62 -20.77 0.23
C ASP A 90 -19.79 -19.69 -0.50
N GLU A 91 -20.11 -19.36 -1.75
CA GLU A 91 -19.46 -18.25 -2.48
C GLU A 91 -19.64 -16.89 -1.79
N LEU A 92 -20.83 -16.60 -1.26
CA LEU A 92 -21.08 -15.37 -0.50
C LEU A 92 -20.30 -15.33 0.83
N ASN A 93 -20.22 -16.45 1.53
CA ASN A 93 -19.44 -16.56 2.77
C ASN A 93 -17.93 -16.44 2.51
N GLU A 94 -17.44 -17.04 1.43
CA GLU A 94 -16.05 -16.90 0.99
C GLU A 94 -15.71 -15.44 0.64
N ALA A 95 -16.59 -14.75 -0.09
CA ALA A 95 -16.42 -13.34 -0.42
C ALA A 95 -16.37 -12.45 0.84
N ARG A 96 -17.26 -12.68 1.81
CA ARG A 96 -17.28 -11.95 3.08
C ARG A 96 -15.99 -12.16 3.90
N LEU A 97 -15.53 -13.41 3.98
CA LEU A 97 -14.28 -13.72 4.66
C LEU A 97 -13.08 -13.03 4.00
N GLN A 98 -13.06 -12.97 2.66
CA GLN A 98 -12.03 -12.22 1.95
C GLN A 98 -12.05 -10.72 2.28
N ASP A 99 -13.21 -10.12 2.44
CA ASP A 99 -13.32 -8.71 2.79
C ASP A 99 -12.87 -8.44 4.24
N GLU A 100 -13.19 -9.33 5.19
CA GLU A 100 -12.68 -9.24 6.57
C GLU A 100 -11.15 -9.35 6.62
N LEU A 101 -10.57 -10.32 5.91
CA LEU A 101 -9.12 -10.48 5.80
C LEU A 101 -8.43 -9.26 5.16
N ARG A 102 -9.07 -8.64 4.16
CA ARG A 102 -8.57 -7.41 3.54
C ARG A 102 -8.60 -6.23 4.51
N GLU A 103 -9.64 -6.14 5.34
CA GLU A 103 -9.75 -5.09 6.35
C GLU A 103 -8.67 -5.23 7.44
N GLU A 104 -8.41 -6.45 7.90
CA GLU A 104 -7.33 -6.74 8.85
C GLU A 104 -5.96 -6.40 8.27
N ALA A 105 -5.68 -6.84 7.04
CA ALA A 105 -4.45 -6.49 6.34
C ALA A 105 -4.30 -4.97 6.15
N ALA A 106 -5.39 -4.24 5.88
CA ALA A 106 -5.36 -2.79 5.79
C ALA A 106 -5.00 -2.13 7.14
N LYS A 107 -5.53 -2.63 8.26
CA LYS A 107 -5.18 -2.16 9.61
C LYS A 107 -3.71 -2.39 9.93
N GLU A 108 -3.18 -3.57 9.61
CA GLU A 108 -1.75 -3.87 9.78
C GLU A 108 -0.87 -2.94 8.96
N ASN A 109 -1.23 -2.70 7.70
CA ASN A 109 -0.50 -1.76 6.83
C ASN A 109 -0.47 -0.34 7.42
N ILE A 110 -1.59 0.16 7.93
CA ILE A 110 -1.67 1.47 8.58
C ILE A 110 -0.76 1.51 9.83
N LEU A 111 -0.79 0.44 10.63
CA LEU A 111 0.03 0.34 11.84
C LEU A 111 1.54 0.30 11.52
N MET A 112 1.93 -0.44 10.48
CA MET A 112 3.30 -0.48 9.99
C MET A 112 3.80 0.90 9.54
N LEU A 113 3.02 1.61 8.72
CA LEU A 113 3.32 2.98 8.29
C LEU A 113 3.45 3.94 9.49
N HIS A 114 2.59 3.77 10.49
CA HIS A 114 2.65 4.56 11.72
C HIS A 114 3.98 4.35 12.47
N TYR A 115 4.44 3.11 12.62
CA TYR A 115 5.73 2.82 13.26
C TYR A 115 6.93 3.37 12.50
N ILE A 116 6.92 3.34 11.15
CA ILE A 116 7.97 3.98 10.36
C ILE A 116 8.02 5.48 10.65
N ASN A 117 6.87 6.16 10.63
CA ASN A 117 6.82 7.60 10.86
C ASN A 117 7.29 7.99 12.27
N LEU A 118 6.89 7.23 13.30
CA LEU A 118 7.39 7.43 14.65
C LEU A 118 8.89 7.19 14.75
N GLY A 119 9.40 6.12 14.14
CA GLY A 119 10.83 5.82 14.11
C GLY A 119 11.64 6.93 13.43
N ASN A 120 11.18 7.42 12.27
CA ASN A 120 11.84 8.51 11.55
C ASN A 120 11.85 9.80 12.37
N SER A 121 10.71 10.15 12.99
CA SER A 121 10.62 11.32 13.86
C SER A 121 11.54 11.21 15.08
N SER A 122 11.60 10.04 15.71
CA SER A 122 12.53 9.76 16.81
C SER A 122 14.00 9.88 16.39
N LEU A 123 14.37 9.42 15.18
CA LEU A 123 15.72 9.59 14.65
C LEU A 123 16.09 11.07 14.45
N GLU A 124 15.18 11.85 13.85
CA GLU A 124 15.38 13.30 13.67
C GLU A 124 15.56 14.01 15.02
N MET A 125 14.83 13.57 16.05
CA MET A 125 14.94 14.07 17.42
C MET A 125 16.15 13.51 18.19
N LYS A 126 16.95 12.61 17.58
CA LYS A 126 18.06 11.90 18.21
C LYS A 126 17.64 11.04 19.42
N ALA A 127 16.37 10.67 19.51
CA ALA A 127 15.85 9.71 20.48
C ALA A 127 16.07 8.29 19.93
N TYR A 128 17.33 7.85 19.93
CA TYR A 128 17.76 6.65 19.20
C TYR A 128 17.11 5.37 19.74
N GLU A 129 16.95 5.25 21.06
CA GLU A 129 16.30 4.10 21.71
C GLU A 129 14.84 3.96 21.28
N ASP A 130 14.11 5.08 21.23
CA ASP A 130 12.71 5.10 20.78
C ASP A 130 12.61 4.73 19.30
N ALA A 131 13.52 5.26 18.48
CA ALA A 131 13.63 4.94 17.06
C ALA A 131 13.82 3.43 16.85
N VAL A 132 14.77 2.82 17.55
CA VAL A 132 15.00 1.37 17.55
C VAL A 132 13.73 0.62 17.96
N GLY A 133 13.04 1.08 19.00
CA GLY A 133 11.78 0.48 19.47
C GLY A 133 10.69 0.47 18.40
N TYR A 134 10.47 1.60 17.72
CA TYR A 134 9.46 1.69 16.66
C TYR A 134 9.82 0.89 15.42
N TYR A 135 11.06 0.95 14.95
CA TYR A 135 11.50 0.13 13.82
C TYR A 135 11.43 -1.36 14.11
N THR A 136 11.73 -1.77 15.33
CA THR A 136 11.58 -3.17 15.74
C THR A 136 10.12 -3.61 15.70
N LYS A 137 9.18 -2.77 16.15
CA LYS A 137 7.74 -3.06 16.03
C LYS A 137 7.30 -3.20 14.57
N TYR A 138 7.81 -2.36 13.67
CA TYR A 138 7.56 -2.52 12.23
C TYR A 138 8.08 -3.88 11.71
N LEU A 139 9.32 -4.25 12.05
CA LEU A 139 9.95 -5.48 11.56
C LEU A 139 9.26 -6.76 12.03
N LEU A 140 8.51 -6.70 13.14
CA LEU A 140 7.68 -7.81 13.62
C LEU A 140 6.40 -8.02 12.78
N LEU A 141 5.92 -6.97 12.09
CA LEU A 141 4.70 -7.00 11.29
C LEU A 141 4.99 -7.13 9.78
N CYS A 142 6.13 -6.64 9.33
CA CYS A 142 6.49 -6.55 7.91
C CYS A 142 6.49 -7.93 7.22
N PRO A 143 5.73 -8.10 6.11
CA PRO A 143 5.81 -9.29 5.28
C PRO A 143 7.19 -9.47 4.67
N GLN A 144 7.68 -10.71 4.57
CA GLN A 144 9.00 -11.00 3.98
C GLN A 144 9.14 -10.59 2.51
N SER A 145 8.02 -10.39 1.81
CA SER A 145 8.00 -9.92 0.43
C SER A 145 8.39 -8.44 0.28
N ASP A 146 8.22 -7.61 1.31
CA ASP A 146 8.48 -6.17 1.23
C ASP A 146 9.94 -5.82 1.55
N ARG A 147 10.84 -6.29 0.67
CA ARG A 147 12.30 -6.16 0.86
C ARG A 147 12.79 -4.72 0.88
N LEU A 148 12.19 -3.84 0.07
CA LEU A 148 12.66 -2.46 -0.06
C LEU A 148 12.32 -1.63 1.18
N LEU A 149 11.09 -1.73 1.68
CA LEU A 149 10.70 -1.01 2.90
C LEU A 149 11.40 -1.60 4.12
N LYS A 150 11.58 -2.93 4.16
CA LYS A 150 12.39 -3.61 5.19
C LYS A 150 13.84 -3.12 5.17
N ALA A 151 14.44 -2.94 3.99
CA ALA A 151 15.80 -2.41 3.87
C ALA A 151 15.92 -0.98 4.41
N HIS A 152 14.98 -0.11 4.04
CA HIS A 152 14.93 1.26 4.56
C HIS A 152 14.81 1.28 6.10
N VAL A 153 13.96 0.43 6.67
CA VAL A 153 13.78 0.35 8.13
C VAL A 153 15.02 -0.21 8.83
N TYR A 154 15.65 -1.26 8.30
CA TYR A 154 16.92 -1.75 8.84
C TYR A 154 18.01 -0.69 8.76
N HIS A 155 18.13 0.06 7.66
CA HIS A 155 19.15 1.10 7.51
C HIS A 155 18.99 2.19 8.57
N ASN A 156 17.76 2.65 8.79
CA ASN A 156 17.46 3.66 9.80
C ASN A 156 17.69 3.14 11.22
N ARG A 157 17.34 1.88 11.51
CA ARG A 157 17.62 1.25 12.80
C ARG A 157 19.12 1.05 13.03
N ALA A 158 19.87 0.63 12.01
CA ALA A 158 21.33 0.56 12.01
C ALA A 158 21.95 1.93 12.30
N THR A 159 21.44 2.99 11.66
CA THR A 159 21.87 4.37 11.93
C THR A 159 21.63 4.75 13.39
N ALA A 160 20.49 4.38 13.97
CA ALA A 160 20.23 4.59 15.40
C ALA A 160 21.28 3.88 16.27
N TYR A 161 21.53 2.59 16.02
CA TYR A 161 22.52 1.79 16.73
C TYR A 161 23.93 2.37 16.60
N TYR A 162 24.32 2.81 15.41
CA TYR A 162 25.60 3.45 15.17
C TYR A 162 25.78 4.71 16.02
N ASN A 163 24.76 5.57 16.11
CA ASN A 163 24.81 6.78 16.95
C ASN A 163 24.83 6.47 18.46
N MET A 164 24.37 5.28 18.86
CA MET A 164 24.46 4.77 20.23
C MET A 164 25.78 4.00 20.50
N GLU A 165 26.69 3.94 19.53
CA GLU A 165 27.93 3.13 19.59
C GLU A 165 27.68 1.61 19.74
N LEU A 166 26.48 1.13 19.41
CA LEU A 166 26.10 -0.28 19.37
C LEU A 166 26.52 -0.90 18.02
N LEU A 167 27.83 -1.10 17.86
CA LEU A 167 28.43 -1.45 16.56
C LEU A 167 28.03 -2.85 16.06
N ASN A 168 27.81 -3.82 16.95
CA ASN A 168 27.44 -5.19 16.54
C ASN A 168 26.01 -5.23 15.99
N GLU A 169 25.09 -4.54 16.65
CA GLU A 169 23.70 -4.42 16.27
C GLU A 169 23.55 -3.64 14.96
N CYS A 170 24.33 -2.57 14.80
CA CYS A 170 24.42 -1.85 13.53
C CYS A 170 24.94 -2.75 12.41
N LEU A 171 26.01 -3.52 12.65
CA LEU A 171 26.58 -4.43 11.66
C LEU A 171 25.57 -5.49 11.23
N ALA A 172 24.85 -6.10 12.19
CA ALA A 172 23.83 -7.10 11.91
C ALA A 172 22.72 -6.55 11.00
N ASP A 173 22.19 -5.35 11.29
CA ASP A 173 21.18 -4.73 10.43
C ASP A 173 21.72 -4.38 9.03
N CYS A 174 22.99 -3.97 8.91
CA CYS A 174 23.61 -3.76 7.62
C CYS A 174 23.76 -5.07 6.81
N ASP A 175 24.17 -6.15 7.46
CA ASP A 175 24.36 -7.45 6.82
C ASP A 175 23.04 -8.03 6.30
N GLU A 176 21.95 -7.89 7.06
CA GLU A 176 20.60 -8.29 6.62
C GLU A 176 20.22 -7.63 5.28
N ILE A 177 20.45 -6.32 5.14
CA ILE A 177 20.14 -5.59 3.90
C ILE A 177 21.01 -6.09 2.74
N LEU A 178 22.32 -6.21 2.98
CA LEU A 178 23.29 -6.52 1.93
C LEU A 178 23.20 -7.97 1.46
N GLU A 179 22.54 -8.86 2.21
CA GLU A 179 22.22 -10.22 1.77
C GLU A 179 21.36 -10.22 0.48
N TYR A 180 20.39 -9.28 0.38
CA TYR A 180 19.48 -9.21 -0.76
C TYR A 180 19.59 -7.93 -1.60
N LEU A 181 20.26 -6.89 -1.11
CA LEU A 181 20.62 -5.67 -1.84
C LEU A 181 22.13 -5.38 -1.73
N PRO A 182 22.99 -6.21 -2.35
CA PRO A 182 24.45 -6.16 -2.15
C PRO A 182 25.12 -4.86 -2.64
N THR A 183 24.41 -4.05 -3.43
CA THR A 183 24.89 -2.77 -3.96
C THR A 183 24.15 -1.57 -3.37
N ASN A 184 23.47 -1.71 -2.23
CA ASN A 184 22.85 -0.57 -1.56
C ASN A 184 23.94 0.34 -0.96
N LYS A 185 24.14 1.51 -1.57
CA LYS A 185 25.27 2.38 -1.26
C LYS A 185 25.20 2.99 0.14
N ASP A 186 24.03 3.42 0.58
CA ASP A 186 23.84 3.92 1.95
C ASP A 186 24.27 2.89 3.00
N THR A 187 23.88 1.63 2.79
CA THR A 187 24.24 0.54 3.70
C THR A 187 25.71 0.16 3.62
N LEU A 188 26.29 0.09 2.41
CA LEU A 188 27.74 -0.14 2.25
C LEU A 188 28.56 0.95 2.94
N PHE A 189 28.15 2.20 2.81
CA PHE A 189 28.80 3.33 3.45
C PHE A 189 28.71 3.26 4.99
N LEU A 190 27.52 2.99 5.52
CA LEU A 190 27.31 2.83 6.96
C LEU A 190 28.11 1.64 7.51
N ARG A 191 28.09 0.48 6.83
CA ARG A 191 28.83 -0.71 7.25
C ARG A 191 30.34 -0.48 7.24
N ALA A 192 30.88 0.20 6.22
CA ALA A 192 32.29 0.57 6.19
C ALA A 192 32.71 1.42 7.41
N ARG A 193 31.87 2.38 7.83
CA ARG A 193 32.12 3.19 9.04
C ARG A 193 32.13 2.34 10.31
N VAL A 194 31.19 1.41 10.43
CA VAL A 194 31.10 0.49 11.58
C VAL A 194 32.32 -0.42 11.64
N LEU A 195 32.69 -1.02 10.50
CA LEU A 195 33.85 -1.91 10.38
C LEU A 195 35.16 -1.21 10.74
N ILE A 196 35.32 0.07 10.40
CA ILE A 196 36.45 0.89 10.88
C ILE A 196 36.44 1.01 12.40
N GLY A 197 35.29 1.30 13.00
CA GLY A 197 35.13 1.34 14.47
C GLY A 197 35.52 0.01 15.13
N MET A 198 35.21 -1.10 14.46
CA MET A 198 35.57 -2.46 14.88
C MET A 198 37.01 -2.87 14.50
N LYS A 199 37.79 -1.98 13.86
CA LYS A 199 39.16 -2.20 13.38
C LYS A 199 39.29 -3.27 12.28
N ASN A 200 38.20 -3.58 11.59
CA ASN A 200 38.21 -4.45 10.42
C ASN A 200 38.39 -3.62 9.13
N LEU A 201 39.63 -3.18 8.89
CA LEU A 201 39.95 -2.31 7.75
C LEU A 201 39.85 -3.01 6.40
N GLU A 202 40.01 -4.33 6.36
CA GLU A 202 39.93 -5.12 5.13
C GLU A 202 38.51 -5.10 4.56
N LEU A 203 37.53 -5.55 5.35
CA LEU A 203 36.12 -5.52 4.92
C LEU A 203 35.61 -4.09 4.69
N ALA A 204 36.08 -3.11 5.50
CA ALA A 204 35.72 -1.72 5.28
C ALA A 204 36.20 -1.18 3.93
N ALA A 205 37.40 -1.58 3.48
CA ALA A 205 37.94 -1.19 2.19
C ALA A 205 37.20 -1.89 1.03
N GLU A 206 36.76 -3.14 1.22
CA GLU A 206 35.91 -3.84 0.26
C GLU A 206 34.58 -3.10 0.06
N ASP A 207 33.88 -2.78 1.15
CA ASP A 207 32.62 -2.04 1.11
C ASP A 207 32.77 -0.66 0.47
N ALA A 208 33.81 0.08 0.85
CA ALA A 208 34.13 1.38 0.25
C ALA A 208 34.41 1.26 -1.27
N THR A 209 35.03 0.15 -1.70
CA THR A 209 35.29 -0.10 -3.12
C THR A 209 33.99 -0.39 -3.86
N ILE A 210 33.12 -1.24 -3.32
CA ILE A 210 31.81 -1.54 -3.92
C ILE A 210 30.95 -0.27 -3.97
N PHE A 211 30.96 0.54 -2.92
CA PHE A 211 30.30 1.84 -2.87
C PHE A 211 30.73 2.75 -4.05
N LEU A 212 32.03 2.90 -4.27
CA LEU A 212 32.56 3.75 -5.37
C LEU A 212 32.28 3.18 -6.76
N LEU A 213 32.24 1.85 -6.91
CA LEU A 213 31.98 1.18 -8.19
C LEU A 213 30.51 1.12 -8.56
N THR A 214 29.61 1.21 -7.57
CA THR A 214 28.17 1.14 -7.79
C THR A 214 27.70 2.41 -8.51
N LYS A 215 27.06 2.23 -9.67
CA LYS A 215 26.45 3.32 -10.45
C LYS A 215 24.98 3.40 -10.10
N ASP A 216 24.56 4.54 -9.58
CA ASP A 216 23.17 4.90 -9.36
C ASP A 216 22.95 6.39 -9.63
N ASN A 217 21.69 6.81 -9.58
CA ASN A 217 21.29 8.20 -9.78
C ASN A 217 21.27 8.99 -8.46
N GLU A 218 21.61 8.35 -7.34
CA GLU A 218 21.61 8.98 -6.01
C GLU A 218 22.91 9.79 -5.84
N LEU A 219 22.74 11.09 -5.54
CA LEU A 219 23.87 11.96 -5.22
C LEU A 219 24.30 11.71 -3.78
N HIS A 220 25.38 10.96 -3.60
CA HIS A 220 26.14 11.03 -2.35
C HIS A 220 26.95 12.32 -2.28
N THR A 221 27.29 12.72 -1.06
CA THR A 221 28.09 13.93 -0.87
C THR A 221 29.52 13.70 -1.34
N ASP A 222 30.19 14.76 -1.79
CA ASP A 222 31.63 14.72 -2.09
C ASP A 222 32.45 14.25 -0.87
N GLU A 223 31.92 14.47 0.34
CA GLU A 223 32.49 13.99 1.60
C GLU A 223 32.46 12.46 1.71
N ASP A 224 31.34 11.81 1.37
CA ASP A 224 31.20 10.35 1.42
C ASP A 224 32.16 9.65 0.45
N VAL A 225 32.29 10.21 -0.76
CA VAL A 225 33.22 9.72 -1.78
C VAL A 225 34.66 9.90 -1.30
N THR A 226 35.00 11.07 -0.76
CA THR A 226 36.34 11.34 -0.21
C THR A 226 36.66 10.40 0.95
N TYR A 227 35.68 10.13 1.81
CA TYR A 227 35.82 9.19 2.91
C TYR A 227 36.11 7.78 2.39
N ALA A 228 35.34 7.27 1.42
CA ALA A 228 35.57 5.96 0.84
C ALA A 228 37.00 5.82 0.25
N PHE A 229 37.49 6.82 -0.47
CA PHE A 229 38.88 6.84 -0.95
C PHE A 229 39.91 6.82 0.20
N PHE A 230 39.64 7.56 1.28
CA PHE A 230 40.49 7.56 2.46
C PHE A 230 40.57 6.15 3.10
N VAL A 231 39.44 5.45 3.25
CA VAL A 231 39.40 4.08 3.79
C VAL A 231 40.28 3.14 2.96
N ILE A 232 40.10 3.15 1.64
CA ILE A 232 40.85 2.30 0.71
C ILE A 232 42.35 2.62 0.78
N SER A 233 42.72 3.90 0.81
CA SER A 233 44.12 4.33 0.93
C SER A 233 44.74 3.89 2.26
N ALA A 234 44.00 3.98 3.36
CA ALA A 234 44.45 3.56 4.68
C ALA A 234 44.75 2.05 4.73
N PHE A 235 43.85 1.22 4.17
CA PHE A 235 44.08 -0.21 4.05
C PHE A 235 45.32 -0.54 3.20
N GLY A 236 45.48 0.11 2.04
CA GLY A 236 46.64 -0.08 1.18
C GLY A 236 47.98 0.23 1.86
N LYS A 237 48.06 1.32 2.65
CA LYS A 237 49.26 1.66 3.43
C LYS A 237 49.55 0.63 4.53
N MET A 238 48.51 0.15 5.20
CA MET A 238 48.64 -0.89 6.23
C MET A 238 49.20 -2.19 5.61
N PHE A 239 48.66 -2.62 4.47
CA PHE A 239 49.15 -3.80 3.76
C PHE A 239 50.63 -3.68 3.35
N GLN A 240 51.04 -2.54 2.77
CA GLN A 240 52.44 -2.29 2.41
C GLN A 240 53.38 -2.32 3.63
N TYR A 241 52.94 -1.77 4.76
CA TYR A 241 53.73 -1.81 5.98
C TYR A 241 53.98 -3.24 6.49
N HIS A 242 52.97 -4.09 6.40
CA HIS A 242 53.09 -5.50 6.78
C HIS A 242 53.97 -6.29 5.80
N SER A 243 53.89 -6.03 4.49
CA SER A 243 54.72 -6.72 3.51
C SER A 243 56.21 -6.37 3.58
N MET A 244 56.57 -5.19 4.10
CA MET A 244 57.97 -4.79 4.32
C MET A 244 58.61 -5.39 5.58
N LYS A 245 57.82 -5.97 6.48
CA LYS A 245 58.30 -6.55 7.75
C LYS A 245 58.57 -8.05 7.72
N HIS A 246 58.23 -8.71 6.61
CA HIS A 246 58.41 -10.13 6.37
C HIS A 246 59.42 -10.34 5.24
#